data_AF-A0A094JHH4-F1
#
_entry.id   AF-A0A094JHH4-F1
#
_cell.length_a   1.000
_cell.length_b   1.000
_cell.length_c   1.000
_cell.angle_alpha   90.00
_cell.angle_beta   90.00
_cell.angle_gamma   90.00
#
_symmetry.space_group_name_H-M   'P 1'
#
loop_
_entity.id
_entity.type
_entity.pdbx_description
1 polymer ?
#
loop_
_entity_poly.entity_id
_entity_poly.type
_entity_poly.pdbx_seq_one_letter_code
_entity_poly.pdbx_strand_id
1 'polypeptide(L)'
;MRFCVLTLALCTLFPSALFAQTNCARDAYEINSLFSAQSSQLHAASKAGNVITENNLSEELFQLTKSLKSLAVSCQDARVPKLFRDSVAFLFLTHKDERLLALYEDFLRTTQLTKEQYLNFSDDFYLMNWQARNFEKLEDLKHEFPVSAKTTDFYPADIGASLNEDDMLFKARFTAGAELETYSENLDPKKLQLVVLVELLDGASRRLFDHVRQDPELFSKVDKILFLFSQTSVANPFDLANASQLMSDYDFAFVNNEDNWPQEIYFHHYPVFYFLHENKVLERIPGWPLEPEAQAKLVNDTYGRLQRELNQTED
;
A
#
# COMPACT_ATOMS: atom_id res chain seq x y z
N MET A 1 -4.42 70.61 11.32
CA MET A 1 -4.10 70.00 10.01
C MET A 1 -2.61 69.67 9.96
N ARG A 2 -2.27 68.37 9.96
CA ARG A 2 -1.12 67.74 9.27
C ARG A 2 -0.99 66.30 9.76
N PHE A 3 -1.82 65.44 9.17
CA PHE A 3 -1.56 64.01 9.01
C PHE A 3 -0.46 63.82 7.94
N CYS A 4 0.12 62.62 7.91
CA CYS A 4 1.12 62.10 6.95
C CYS A 4 2.58 62.17 7.41
N VAL A 5 2.95 61.33 8.38
CA VAL A 5 4.23 60.59 8.37
C VAL A 5 3.98 59.21 8.97
N LEU A 6 3.25 58.34 8.27
CA LEU A 6 3.09 56.94 8.69
C LEU A 6 2.80 56.01 7.50
N THR A 7 3.54 56.18 6.41
CA THR A 7 3.40 55.36 5.18
C THR A 7 4.73 55.22 4.44
N LEU A 8 5.83 54.97 5.18
CA LEU A 8 7.11 54.65 4.54
C LEU A 8 7.98 53.66 5.33
N ALA A 9 7.35 52.81 6.16
CA ALA A 9 8.01 51.72 6.86
C ALA A 9 7.46 50.32 6.50
N LEU A 10 6.55 50.22 5.51
CA LEU A 10 5.90 48.94 5.15
C LEU A 10 6.51 48.26 3.91
N CYS A 11 7.42 48.90 3.16
CA CYS A 11 7.95 48.34 1.90
C CYS A 11 9.33 47.66 2.03
N THR A 12 9.96 47.65 3.20
CA THR A 12 11.30 47.04 3.40
C THR A 12 11.26 45.68 4.10
N LEU A 13 10.09 45.20 4.55
CA LEU A 13 9.94 43.91 5.24
C LEU A 13 9.44 42.76 4.34
N PHE A 14 9.08 43.03 3.09
CA PHE A 14 8.53 42.03 2.16
C PHE A 14 9.51 41.28 1.24
N PRO A 15 10.69 41.79 0.84
CA PRO A 15 11.54 41.05 -0.08
C PRO A 15 12.10 39.77 0.57
N SER A 16 12.58 39.84 1.82
CA SER A 16 13.23 38.70 2.48
C SER A 16 12.30 37.50 2.67
N ALA A 17 11.02 37.74 2.97
CA ALA A 17 10.03 36.67 3.16
C ALA A 17 9.69 35.98 1.82
N LEU A 18 9.50 36.76 0.75
CA LEU A 18 9.25 36.21 -0.59
C LEU A 18 10.47 35.47 -1.15
N PHE A 19 11.68 36.00 -0.97
CA PHE A 19 12.91 35.33 -1.39
C PHE A 19 13.17 34.04 -0.59
N ALA A 20 12.91 34.04 0.72
CA ALA A 20 13.02 32.84 1.55
C ALA A 20 11.99 31.78 1.15
N GLN A 21 10.75 32.19 0.82
CA GLN A 21 9.71 31.28 0.31
C GLN A 21 10.09 30.67 -1.05
N THR A 22 10.63 31.46 -1.98
CA THR A 22 11.06 30.94 -3.28
C THR A 22 12.27 30.00 -3.17
N ASN A 23 13.19 30.27 -2.25
CA ASN A 23 14.35 29.41 -2.02
C ASN A 23 13.93 28.09 -1.34
N CYS A 24 13.08 28.12 -0.32
CA CYS A 24 12.63 26.89 0.36
C CYS A 24 11.84 25.97 -0.57
N ALA A 25 10.98 26.54 -1.43
CA ALA A 25 10.26 25.75 -2.42
C ALA A 25 11.23 25.12 -3.44
N ARG A 26 12.22 25.88 -3.93
CA ARG A 26 13.26 25.34 -4.83
C ARG A 26 14.03 24.20 -4.18
N ASP A 27 14.49 24.39 -2.95
CA ASP A 27 15.27 23.39 -2.22
C ASP A 27 14.43 22.10 -2.00
N ALA A 28 13.12 22.24 -1.73
CA ALA A 28 12.21 21.10 -1.65
C ALA A 28 12.08 20.33 -2.97
N TYR A 29 12.01 21.04 -4.11
CA TYR A 29 11.99 20.41 -5.42
C TYR A 29 13.31 19.73 -5.77
N GLU A 30 14.44 20.31 -5.37
CA GLU A 30 15.76 19.68 -5.56
C GLU A 30 15.87 18.37 -4.76
N ILE A 31 15.43 18.38 -3.50
CA ILE A 31 15.38 17.16 -2.67
C ILE A 31 14.44 16.13 -3.29
N ASN A 32 13.25 16.53 -3.75
CA ASN A 32 12.32 15.60 -4.39
C ASN A 32 12.87 15.02 -5.72
N SER A 33 13.66 15.79 -6.45
CA SER A 33 14.37 15.31 -7.65
C SER A 33 15.39 14.23 -7.30
N LEU A 34 16.18 14.45 -6.24
CA LEU A 34 17.11 13.45 -5.71
C LEU A 34 16.38 12.20 -5.22
N PHE A 35 15.26 12.38 -4.50
CA PHE A 35 14.40 11.29 -4.04
C PHE A 35 13.90 10.45 -5.23
N SER A 36 13.44 11.10 -6.29
CA SER A 36 12.95 10.42 -7.51
C SER A 36 14.06 9.65 -8.24
N ALA A 37 15.28 10.17 -8.23
CA ALA A 37 16.44 9.50 -8.82
C ALA A 37 16.84 8.25 -8.00
N GLN A 38 16.87 8.36 -6.68
CA GLN A 38 17.19 7.24 -5.79
C GLN A 38 16.08 6.18 -5.75
N SER A 39 14.80 6.56 -5.79
CA SER A 39 13.69 5.62 -5.83
C SER A 39 13.72 4.74 -7.09
N SER A 40 14.12 5.33 -8.21
CA SER A 40 14.33 4.59 -9.47
C SER A 40 15.46 3.57 -9.35
N GLN A 41 16.54 3.91 -8.62
CA GLN A 41 17.64 2.99 -8.35
C GLN A 41 17.23 1.88 -7.38
N LEU A 42 16.42 2.19 -6.37
CA LEU A 42 15.89 1.22 -5.41
C LEU A 42 15.07 0.14 -6.13
N HIS A 43 14.17 0.54 -7.02
CA HIS A 43 13.40 -0.41 -7.85
C HIS A 43 14.30 -1.29 -8.74
N ALA A 44 15.38 -0.74 -9.29
CA ALA A 44 16.33 -1.51 -10.09
C ALA A 44 17.14 -2.50 -9.23
N ALA A 45 17.58 -2.09 -8.04
CA ALA A 45 18.31 -2.91 -7.09
C ALA A 45 17.45 -4.07 -6.55
N SER A 46 16.19 -3.79 -6.21
CA SER A 46 15.22 -4.80 -5.78
C SER A 46 14.99 -5.85 -6.88
N LYS A 47 14.83 -5.43 -8.14
CA LYS A 47 14.75 -6.36 -9.29
C LYS A 47 16.00 -7.23 -9.46
N ALA A 48 17.17 -6.75 -9.05
CA ALA A 48 18.43 -7.46 -9.14
C ALA A 48 18.76 -8.30 -7.88
N GLY A 49 17.96 -8.21 -6.81
CA GLY A 49 18.20 -8.90 -5.55
C GLY A 49 19.44 -8.40 -4.77
N ASN A 50 19.84 -7.14 -4.94
CA ASN A 50 21.02 -6.60 -4.28
C ASN A 50 20.68 -5.91 -2.94
N VAL A 51 20.61 -6.73 -1.89
CA VAL A 51 20.17 -6.34 -0.53
C VAL A 51 21.01 -5.22 0.10
N ILE A 52 22.35 -5.22 -0.09
CA ILE A 52 23.22 -4.18 0.50
C ILE A 52 22.93 -2.82 -0.14
N THR A 53 22.80 -2.79 -1.46
CA THR A 53 22.48 -1.55 -2.18
C THR A 53 21.06 -1.08 -1.85
N GLU A 54 20.11 -1.99 -1.71
CA GLU A 54 18.74 -1.69 -1.30
C GLU A 54 18.70 -1.00 0.07
N ASN A 55 19.36 -1.57 1.09
CA ASN A 55 19.38 -0.99 2.44
C ASN A 55 19.99 0.42 2.46
N ASN A 56 21.09 0.63 1.72
CA ASN A 56 21.72 1.95 1.65
C ASN A 56 20.81 2.98 0.96
N LEU A 57 20.19 2.62 -0.17
CA LEU A 57 19.26 3.49 -0.89
C LEU A 57 18.02 3.83 -0.05
N SER A 58 17.51 2.85 0.71
CA SER A 58 16.36 3.01 1.60
C SER A 58 16.65 4.03 2.70
N GLU A 59 17.83 3.94 3.32
CA GLU A 59 18.25 4.90 4.35
C GLU A 59 18.48 6.30 3.75
N GLU A 60 19.10 6.40 2.57
CA GLU A 60 19.26 7.69 1.87
C GLU A 60 17.90 8.36 1.60
N LEU A 61 16.94 7.60 1.07
CA LEU A 61 15.59 8.09 0.81
C LEU A 61 14.87 8.51 2.10
N PHE A 62 15.07 7.77 3.21
CA PHE A 62 14.54 8.14 4.51
C PHE A 62 15.09 9.51 4.96
N GLN A 63 16.41 9.75 4.82
CA GLN A 63 17.01 11.04 5.14
C GLN A 63 16.51 12.18 4.25
N LEU A 64 16.29 11.94 2.96
CA LEU A 64 15.67 12.92 2.06
C LEU A 64 14.23 13.25 2.50
N THR A 65 13.46 12.24 2.90
CA THR A 65 12.09 12.41 3.40
C THR A 65 12.06 13.23 4.69
N LYS A 66 13.00 13.00 5.61
CA LYS A 66 13.18 13.82 6.82
C LYS A 66 13.55 15.26 6.50
N SER A 67 14.35 15.48 5.46
CA SER A 67 14.71 16.81 4.97
C SER A 67 13.49 17.53 4.38
N LEU A 68 12.66 16.82 3.60
CA LEU A 68 11.37 17.34 3.11
C LEU A 68 10.42 17.70 4.26
N LYS A 69 10.35 16.89 5.33
CA LYS A 69 9.56 17.22 6.53
C LYS A 69 10.00 18.55 7.14
N SER A 70 11.30 18.74 7.29
CA SER A 70 11.88 19.99 7.84
C SER A 70 11.54 21.21 6.99
N LEU A 71 11.56 21.06 5.66
CA LEU A 71 11.11 22.10 4.74
C LEU A 71 9.60 22.31 4.81
N ALA A 72 8.78 21.26 4.91
CA ALA A 72 7.33 21.37 4.99
C ALA A 72 6.88 22.15 6.24
N VAL A 73 7.57 21.98 7.37
CA VAL A 73 7.30 22.74 8.61
C VAL A 73 7.67 24.22 8.46
N SER A 74 8.77 24.51 7.78
CA SER A 74 9.34 25.87 7.73
C SER A 74 8.87 26.71 6.53
N CYS A 75 8.43 26.05 5.45
CA CYS A 75 8.10 26.66 4.17
C CYS A 75 6.58 26.82 4.02
N GLN A 76 6.12 28.05 3.78
CA GLN A 76 4.70 28.37 3.61
C GLN A 76 4.13 28.00 2.21
N ASP A 77 4.90 27.32 1.38
CA ASP A 77 4.43 26.85 0.08
C ASP A 77 3.59 25.57 0.24
N ALA A 78 2.31 25.66 -0.11
CA ALA A 78 1.34 24.58 0.04
C ALA A 78 1.68 23.29 -0.73
N ARG A 79 2.64 23.34 -1.67
CA ARG A 79 3.09 22.17 -2.43
C ARG A 79 4.11 21.33 -1.67
N VAL A 80 4.88 21.94 -0.76
CA VAL A 80 5.95 21.23 -0.02
C VAL A 80 5.40 20.14 0.91
N PRO A 81 4.31 20.38 1.68
CA PRO A 81 3.64 19.32 2.44
C PRO A 81 3.21 18.12 1.58
N LYS A 82 2.77 18.39 0.33
CA LYS A 82 2.40 17.33 -0.61
C LYS A 82 3.63 16.51 -1.03
N LEU A 83 4.77 17.15 -1.33
CA LEU A 83 6.00 16.44 -1.67
C LEU A 83 6.44 15.51 -0.52
N PHE A 84 6.40 16.00 0.72
CA PHE A 84 6.67 15.16 1.90
C PHE A 84 5.73 13.95 1.96
N ARG A 85 4.42 14.19 1.85
CA ARG A 85 3.40 13.15 1.91
C ARG A 85 3.58 12.09 0.81
N ASP A 86 3.87 12.51 -0.41
CA ASP A 86 4.10 11.60 -1.54
C ASP A 86 5.41 10.79 -1.36
N SER A 87 6.47 11.38 -0.77
CA SER A 87 7.71 10.67 -0.42
C SER A 87 7.52 9.64 0.69
N VAL A 88 6.76 9.97 1.75
CA VAL A 88 6.43 8.99 2.81
C VAL A 88 5.59 7.87 2.24
N ALA A 89 4.56 8.17 1.45
CA ALA A 89 3.72 7.13 0.83
C ALA A 89 4.59 6.14 0.02
N PHE A 90 5.49 6.64 -0.83
CA PHE A 90 6.40 5.78 -1.59
C PHE A 90 7.24 4.85 -0.69
N LEU A 91 7.90 5.41 0.32
CA LEU A 91 8.78 4.63 1.20
C LEU A 91 8.02 3.68 2.11
N PHE A 92 6.86 4.10 2.61
CA PHE A 92 6.03 3.27 3.46
C PHE A 92 5.53 2.04 2.69
N LEU A 93 5.13 2.24 1.43
CA LEU A 93 4.77 1.12 0.55
C LEU A 93 5.96 0.19 0.27
N THR A 94 7.21 0.60 0.48
CA THR A 94 8.39 -0.25 0.17
C THR A 94 9.00 -0.92 1.41
N HIS A 95 8.95 -0.26 2.58
CA HIS A 95 9.66 -0.73 3.79
C HIS A 95 8.79 -0.83 5.04
N LYS A 96 7.59 -0.23 5.06
CA LYS A 96 6.67 -0.19 6.22
C LYS A 96 7.35 0.14 7.54
N ASP A 97 8.28 1.07 7.48
CA ASP A 97 9.12 1.42 8.61
C ASP A 97 8.34 2.24 9.65
N GLU A 98 8.30 1.79 10.90
CA GLU A 98 7.70 2.54 12.01
C GLU A 98 8.30 3.95 12.17
N ARG A 99 9.56 4.14 11.77
CA ARG A 99 10.21 5.46 11.74
C ARG A 99 9.48 6.42 10.80
N LEU A 100 8.88 5.93 9.71
CA LEU A 100 8.08 6.75 8.79
C LEU A 100 6.75 7.15 9.41
N LEU A 101 6.08 6.24 10.13
CA LEU A 101 4.85 6.56 10.87
C LEU A 101 5.12 7.64 11.93
N ALA A 102 6.18 7.51 12.70
CA ALA A 102 6.59 8.51 13.68
C ALA A 102 6.93 9.87 13.03
N LEU A 103 7.63 9.85 11.88
CA LEU A 103 7.97 11.06 11.13
C LEU A 103 6.71 11.76 10.58
N TYR A 104 5.73 11.00 10.11
CA TYR A 104 4.47 11.53 9.60
C TYR A 104 3.59 12.10 10.71
N GLU A 105 3.54 11.43 11.87
CA GLU A 105 2.86 11.94 13.07
C GLU A 105 3.45 13.29 13.51
N ASP A 106 4.77 13.39 13.61
CA ASP A 106 5.48 14.63 13.93
C ASP A 106 5.20 15.73 12.88
N PHE A 107 5.13 15.37 11.59
CA PHE A 107 4.70 16.29 10.54
C PHE A 107 3.29 16.86 10.77
N LEU A 108 2.30 16.01 11.09
CA LEU A 108 0.94 16.47 11.39
C LEU A 108 0.90 17.41 12.60
N ARG A 109 1.70 17.13 13.65
CA ARG A 109 1.72 17.95 14.86
C ARG A 109 2.44 19.29 14.70
N THR A 110 3.42 19.37 13.80
CA THR A 110 4.34 20.54 13.73
C THR A 110 4.16 21.42 12.50
N THR A 111 3.45 20.96 11.47
CA THR A 111 3.29 21.71 10.21
C THR A 111 2.05 22.59 10.23
N GLN A 112 2.16 23.82 9.71
CA GLN A 112 0.99 24.67 9.49
C GLN A 112 0.23 24.21 8.24
N LEU A 113 -0.92 23.60 8.44
CA LEU A 113 -1.76 23.02 7.38
C LEU A 113 -3.12 23.73 7.32
N THR A 114 -3.70 23.84 6.12
CA THR A 114 -5.11 24.21 6.02
C THR A 114 -5.98 23.09 6.61
N LYS A 115 -7.21 23.41 6.99
CA LYS A 115 -8.16 22.40 7.52
C LYS A 115 -8.34 21.21 6.56
N GLU A 116 -8.40 21.48 5.26
CA GLU A 116 -8.54 20.45 4.22
C GLU A 116 -7.27 19.59 4.10
N GLN A 117 -6.10 20.22 4.08
CA GLN A 117 -4.82 19.49 4.06
C GLN A 117 -4.66 18.61 5.30
N TYR A 118 -4.99 19.15 6.47
CA TYR A 118 -4.89 18.43 7.74
C TYR A 118 -5.79 17.19 7.76
N LEU A 119 -7.04 17.32 7.30
CA LEU A 119 -7.96 16.18 7.17
C LEU A 119 -7.44 15.13 6.19
N ASN A 120 -7.01 15.53 4.98
CA ASN A 120 -6.51 14.60 3.97
C ASN A 120 -5.25 13.85 4.44
N PHE A 121 -4.32 14.54 5.09
CA PHE A 121 -3.10 13.91 5.62
C PHE A 121 -3.40 13.04 6.85
N SER A 122 -4.40 13.38 7.66
CA SER A 122 -4.86 12.52 8.76
C SER A 122 -5.51 11.23 8.23
N ASP A 123 -6.29 11.31 7.16
CA ASP A 123 -6.84 10.14 6.46
C ASP A 123 -5.72 9.21 5.94
N ASP A 124 -4.68 9.78 5.30
CA ASP A 124 -3.51 9.01 4.85
C ASP A 124 -2.79 8.35 6.03
N PHE A 125 -2.60 9.07 7.15
CA PHE A 125 -1.92 8.55 8.33
C PHE A 125 -2.70 7.41 8.99
N TYR A 126 -4.01 7.54 9.06
CA TYR A 126 -4.89 6.47 9.53
C TYR A 126 -4.77 5.23 8.62
N LEU A 127 -4.82 5.41 7.30
CA LEU A 127 -4.67 4.31 6.34
C LEU A 127 -3.30 3.62 6.47
N MET A 128 -2.20 4.37 6.62
CA MET A 128 -0.88 3.77 6.81
C MET A 128 -0.81 2.92 8.10
N ASN A 129 -1.41 3.37 9.21
CA ASN A 129 -1.47 2.55 10.43
C ASN A 129 -2.35 1.31 10.24
N TRP A 130 -3.44 1.40 9.47
CA TRP A 130 -4.27 0.25 9.11
C TRP A 130 -3.49 -0.77 8.27
N GLN A 131 -2.75 -0.29 7.28
CA GLN A 131 -1.87 -1.09 6.41
C GLN A 131 -0.73 -1.76 7.20
N ALA A 132 -0.20 -1.08 8.22
CA ALA A 132 0.77 -1.63 9.18
C ALA A 132 0.16 -2.60 10.20
N ARG A 133 -1.17 -2.81 10.20
CA ARG A 133 -1.89 -3.62 11.20
C ARG A 133 -1.81 -3.09 12.63
N ASN A 134 -1.53 -1.79 12.80
CA ASN A 134 -1.51 -1.12 14.10
C ASN A 134 -2.94 -0.82 14.61
N PHE A 135 -3.80 -1.85 14.68
CA PHE A 135 -5.22 -1.69 14.96
C PHE A 135 -5.49 -1.10 16.35
N GLU A 136 -4.68 -1.46 17.34
CA GLU A 136 -4.76 -0.88 18.69
C GLU A 136 -4.60 0.64 18.69
N LYS A 137 -3.73 1.17 17.81
CA LYS A 137 -3.46 2.61 17.70
C LYS A 137 -4.54 3.34 16.89
N LEU A 138 -5.30 2.65 16.04
CA LEU A 138 -6.26 3.30 15.14
C LEU A 138 -7.38 4.02 15.89
N GLU A 139 -7.88 3.47 17.00
CA GLU A 139 -8.92 4.17 17.78
C GLU A 139 -8.39 5.45 18.42
N ASP A 140 -7.17 5.41 18.99
CA ASP A 140 -6.52 6.61 19.53
C ASP A 140 -6.31 7.67 18.44
N LEU A 141 -5.89 7.25 17.24
CA LEU A 141 -5.65 8.16 16.12
C LEU A 141 -6.90 8.93 15.68
N LYS A 142 -8.10 8.32 15.73
CA LYS A 142 -9.36 9.02 15.43
C LYS A 142 -9.65 10.16 16.42
N HIS A 143 -9.16 10.05 17.65
CA HIS A 143 -9.33 11.06 18.68
C HIS A 143 -8.26 12.14 18.61
N GLU A 144 -7.03 11.77 18.26
CA GLU A 144 -5.90 12.70 18.17
C GLU A 144 -5.87 13.50 16.87
N PHE A 145 -6.29 12.89 15.76
CA PHE A 145 -6.32 13.48 14.43
C PHE A 145 -7.73 13.39 13.84
N PRO A 146 -8.25 14.44 13.17
CA PRO A 146 -9.56 14.39 12.54
C PRO A 146 -9.49 13.46 11.32
N VAL A 147 -10.23 12.36 11.36
CA VAL A 147 -10.35 11.39 10.26
C VAL A 147 -11.73 11.53 9.62
N SER A 148 -11.82 11.40 8.29
CA SER A 148 -13.08 11.48 7.58
C SER A 148 -13.92 10.21 7.77
N ALA A 149 -15.25 10.38 7.76
CA ALA A 149 -16.19 9.26 7.82
C ALA A 149 -15.91 8.24 6.70
N LYS A 150 -15.58 8.74 5.50
CA LYS A 150 -15.19 7.89 4.37
C LYS A 150 -14.08 6.92 4.77
N THR A 151 -13.01 7.41 5.42
CA THR A 151 -11.90 6.56 5.83
C THR A 151 -12.32 5.55 6.90
N THR A 152 -13.03 5.99 7.95
CA THR A 152 -13.43 5.09 9.04
C THR A 152 -14.49 4.07 8.64
N ASP A 153 -15.35 4.40 7.68
CA ASP A 153 -16.39 3.51 7.16
C ASP A 153 -15.77 2.39 6.31
N PHE A 154 -14.72 2.68 5.54
CA PHE A 154 -14.03 1.68 4.73
C PHE A 154 -12.95 0.91 5.50
N TYR A 155 -12.30 1.52 6.48
CA TYR A 155 -11.19 0.95 7.25
C TYR A 155 -11.52 0.98 8.75
N PRO A 156 -12.36 0.05 9.23
CA PRO A 156 -12.72 0.01 10.65
C PRO A 156 -11.48 -0.26 11.50
N ALA A 157 -11.46 0.27 12.72
CA ALA A 157 -10.39 0.04 13.69
C ALA A 157 -10.70 -1.16 14.61
N ASP A 158 -11.97 -1.38 14.92
CA ASP A 158 -12.44 -2.61 15.58
C ASP A 158 -12.57 -3.72 14.54
N ILE A 159 -11.41 -4.25 14.16
CA ILE A 159 -11.31 -5.42 13.31
C ILE A 159 -11.23 -6.59 14.28
N GLY A 160 -12.32 -7.34 14.41
CA GLY A 160 -12.67 -8.09 15.63
C GLY A 160 -11.57 -8.94 16.28
N ALA A 161 -11.76 -9.26 17.56
CA ALA A 161 -10.80 -9.93 18.47
C ALA A 161 -10.22 -11.31 18.04
N SER A 162 -10.54 -11.80 16.84
CA SER A 162 -10.04 -13.05 16.26
C SER A 162 -8.80 -12.87 15.38
N LEU A 163 -8.20 -11.68 15.33
CA LEU A 163 -6.97 -11.46 14.57
C LEU A 163 -5.75 -11.95 15.34
N ASN A 164 -5.03 -12.88 14.70
CA ASN A 164 -3.72 -13.31 15.12
C ASN A 164 -2.67 -12.72 14.17
N GLU A 165 -1.77 -11.90 14.69
CA GLU A 165 -0.70 -11.25 13.91
C GLU A 165 0.30 -12.26 13.31
N ASP A 166 0.34 -13.49 13.84
CA ASP A 166 1.19 -14.57 13.30
C ASP A 166 0.56 -15.28 12.09
N ASP A 167 -0.71 -15.01 11.78
CA ASP A 167 -1.35 -15.62 10.62
C ASP A 167 -0.97 -14.90 9.32
N MET A 168 -0.85 -15.65 8.22
CA MET A 168 -0.48 -15.12 6.91
C MET A 168 -1.56 -14.24 6.27
N LEU A 169 -2.83 -14.57 6.47
CA LEU A 169 -3.98 -13.99 5.77
C LEU A 169 -4.88 -13.21 6.70
N PHE A 170 -5.44 -12.13 6.16
CA PHE A 170 -6.52 -11.35 6.74
C PHE A 170 -7.69 -11.36 5.76
N LYS A 171 -8.81 -11.98 6.13
CA LYS A 171 -10.00 -12.14 5.29
C LYS A 171 -11.16 -11.33 5.84
N ALA A 172 -12.04 -10.92 4.93
CA ALA A 172 -13.26 -10.19 5.24
C ALA A 172 -14.46 -10.85 4.54
N ARG A 173 -15.61 -10.93 5.22
CA ARG A 173 -16.86 -11.46 4.67
C ARG A 173 -18.06 -10.72 5.24
N PHE A 174 -19.20 -10.81 4.56
CA PHE A 174 -20.48 -10.37 5.11
C PHE A 174 -21.17 -11.52 5.86
N THR A 175 -21.77 -11.20 7.01
CA THR A 175 -22.60 -12.14 7.80
C THR A 175 -24.06 -12.14 7.34
N ALA A 176 -24.84 -13.10 7.86
CA ALA A 176 -26.29 -13.11 7.76
C ALA A 176 -26.87 -11.92 8.57
N GLY A 177 -26.91 -10.75 7.93
CA GLY A 177 -27.21 -9.47 8.59
C GLY A 177 -26.50 -8.25 7.95
N ALA A 178 -25.61 -8.49 6.97
CA ALA A 178 -24.82 -7.46 6.28
C ALA A 178 -23.78 -6.74 7.16
N GLU A 179 -23.43 -7.30 8.32
CA GLU A 179 -22.28 -6.85 9.09
C GLU A 179 -20.99 -7.42 8.49
N LEU A 180 -19.92 -6.63 8.54
CA LEU A 180 -18.60 -7.04 8.09
C LEU A 180 -17.90 -7.83 9.20
N GLU A 181 -17.58 -9.09 8.93
CA GLU A 181 -16.73 -9.92 9.79
C GLU A 181 -15.33 -10.05 9.19
N THR A 182 -14.34 -10.10 10.07
CA THR A 182 -12.94 -10.23 9.70
C THR A 182 -12.25 -11.28 10.55
N TYR A 183 -11.36 -12.06 9.94
CA TYR A 183 -10.64 -13.13 10.61
C TYR A 183 -9.29 -13.35 9.95
N SER A 184 -8.36 -13.95 10.69
CA SER A 184 -7.06 -14.36 10.17
C SER A 184 -6.96 -15.88 10.04
N GLU A 185 -6.14 -16.34 9.11
CA GLU A 185 -5.81 -17.76 8.97
C GLU A 185 -4.49 -17.97 8.24
N ASN A 186 -3.96 -19.19 8.30
CA ASN A 186 -2.81 -19.61 7.52
C ASN A 186 -3.23 -20.35 6.27
N LEU A 187 -2.37 -20.33 5.24
CA LEU A 187 -2.50 -21.23 4.10
C LEU A 187 -2.34 -22.69 4.57
N ASP A 188 -3.00 -23.63 3.88
CA ASP A 188 -2.74 -25.06 4.10
C ASP A 188 -1.39 -25.42 3.46
N PRO A 189 -0.33 -25.68 4.25
CA PRO A 189 1.00 -25.93 3.70
C PRO A 189 1.08 -27.26 2.94
N LYS A 190 0.11 -28.16 3.14
CA LYS A 190 0.10 -29.50 2.53
C LYS A 190 -0.55 -29.54 1.15
N LYS A 191 -1.17 -28.45 0.71
CA LYS A 191 -1.81 -28.35 -0.61
C LYS A 191 -1.00 -27.43 -1.50
N LEU A 192 -0.95 -27.73 -2.80
CA LEU A 192 -0.56 -26.74 -3.80
C LEU A 192 -1.58 -25.60 -3.74
N GLN A 193 -1.10 -24.38 -3.54
CA GLN A 193 -1.91 -23.17 -3.50
C GLN A 193 -1.59 -22.31 -4.72
N LEU A 194 -2.60 -21.85 -5.44
CA LEU A 194 -2.43 -20.78 -6.43
C LEU A 194 -2.84 -19.45 -5.80
N VAL A 195 -1.84 -18.61 -5.52
CA VAL A 195 -2.03 -17.27 -4.97
C VAL A 195 -1.76 -16.25 -6.07
N VAL A 196 -2.65 -15.29 -6.26
CA VAL A 196 -2.52 -14.26 -7.27
C VAL A 196 -2.46 -12.90 -6.60
N LEU A 197 -1.29 -12.30 -6.60
CA LEU A 197 -1.10 -10.97 -6.06
C LEU A 197 -1.73 -9.93 -7.01
N VAL A 198 -2.63 -9.09 -6.51
CA VAL A 198 -3.46 -8.16 -7.29
C VAL A 198 -3.63 -6.81 -6.58
N GLU A 199 -4.02 -5.80 -7.35
CA GLU A 199 -4.40 -4.47 -6.83
C GLU A 199 -5.59 -3.91 -7.62
N LEU A 200 -6.60 -3.36 -6.95
CA LEU A 200 -7.83 -2.85 -7.59
C LEU A 200 -7.55 -1.66 -8.51
N LEU A 201 -6.55 -0.84 -8.19
CA LEU A 201 -6.18 0.29 -9.03
C LEU A 201 -5.33 -0.10 -10.25
N ASP A 202 -4.72 -1.28 -10.24
CA ASP A 202 -3.91 -1.76 -11.35
C ASP A 202 -4.76 -2.12 -12.56
N GLY A 203 -4.31 -1.71 -13.75
CA GLY A 203 -5.04 -1.90 -14.99
C GLY A 203 -5.07 -3.37 -15.45
N ALA A 204 -4.01 -4.13 -15.20
CA ALA A 204 -3.94 -5.54 -15.59
C ALA A 204 -4.75 -6.43 -14.62
N SER A 205 -4.70 -6.15 -13.33
CA SER A 205 -5.49 -6.82 -12.29
C SER A 205 -6.99 -6.62 -12.51
N ARG A 206 -7.44 -5.40 -12.86
CA ARG A 206 -8.85 -5.16 -13.23
C ARG A 206 -9.30 -5.98 -14.43
N ARG A 207 -8.47 -6.05 -15.48
CA ARG A 207 -8.77 -6.91 -16.64
C ARG A 207 -8.85 -8.38 -16.26
N LEU A 208 -7.98 -8.87 -15.38
CA LEU A 208 -8.05 -10.24 -14.89
C LEU A 208 -9.42 -10.50 -14.23
N PHE A 209 -9.86 -9.62 -13.33
CA PHE A 209 -11.19 -9.74 -12.71
C PHE A 209 -12.33 -9.68 -13.71
N ASP A 210 -12.27 -8.80 -14.71
CA ASP A 210 -13.29 -8.74 -15.76
C ASP A 210 -13.39 -10.06 -16.54
N HIS A 211 -12.24 -10.68 -16.89
CA HIS A 211 -12.24 -11.97 -17.58
C HIS A 211 -12.78 -13.11 -16.70
N VAL A 212 -12.36 -13.19 -15.44
CA VAL A 212 -12.87 -14.19 -14.49
C VAL A 212 -14.38 -14.07 -14.29
N ARG A 213 -14.92 -12.84 -14.27
CA ARG A 213 -16.37 -12.62 -14.15
C ARG A 213 -17.15 -12.97 -15.41
N GLN A 214 -16.52 -12.85 -16.58
CA GLN A 214 -17.12 -13.19 -17.86
C GLN A 214 -17.06 -14.70 -18.14
N ASP A 215 -16.00 -15.36 -17.68
CA ASP A 215 -15.78 -16.79 -17.82
C ASP A 215 -15.35 -17.42 -16.48
N PRO A 216 -16.31 -17.90 -15.67
CA PRO A 216 -16.00 -18.57 -14.40
C PRO A 216 -15.12 -19.82 -14.57
N GLU A 217 -15.14 -20.45 -15.75
CA GLU A 217 -14.41 -21.68 -16.07
C GLU A 217 -12.97 -21.42 -16.58
N LEU A 218 -12.56 -20.15 -16.62
CA LEU A 218 -11.24 -19.71 -17.11
C LEU A 218 -10.08 -20.49 -16.45
N PHE A 219 -10.25 -20.81 -15.15
CA PHE A 219 -9.30 -21.59 -14.36
C PHE A 219 -9.87 -22.93 -13.87
N SER A 220 -10.75 -23.57 -14.65
CA SER A 220 -11.45 -24.83 -14.30
C SER A 220 -10.56 -26.03 -13.90
N LYS A 221 -9.24 -25.98 -14.15
CA LYS A 221 -8.28 -27.01 -13.71
C LYS A 221 -7.61 -26.70 -12.37
N VAL A 222 -7.88 -25.54 -11.80
CA VAL A 222 -7.32 -25.11 -10.52
C VAL A 222 -8.39 -25.31 -9.46
N ASP A 223 -8.09 -26.11 -8.43
CA ASP A 223 -9.01 -26.40 -7.32
C ASP A 223 -9.47 -25.10 -6.64
N LYS A 224 -8.52 -24.24 -6.25
CA LYS A 224 -8.82 -22.96 -5.65
C LYS A 224 -7.78 -21.89 -5.98
N ILE A 225 -8.26 -20.68 -6.25
CA ILE A 225 -7.43 -19.50 -6.44
C ILE A 225 -7.68 -18.51 -5.31
N LEU A 226 -6.60 -18.03 -4.70
CA LEU A 226 -6.63 -16.95 -3.73
C LEU A 226 -6.11 -15.66 -4.38
N PHE A 227 -6.99 -14.68 -4.56
CA PHE A 227 -6.60 -13.31 -4.89
C PHE A 227 -6.12 -12.59 -3.64
N LEU A 228 -4.85 -12.19 -3.65
CA LEU A 228 -4.15 -11.63 -2.52
C LEU A 228 -3.88 -10.14 -2.75
N PHE A 229 -4.24 -9.33 -1.76
CA PHE A 229 -3.91 -7.91 -1.70
C PHE A 229 -2.75 -7.72 -0.71
N SER A 230 -1.69 -7.04 -1.11
CA SER A 230 -0.58 -6.75 -0.20
C SER A 230 -1.05 -5.89 0.98
N GLN A 231 -0.28 -5.85 2.07
CA GLN A 231 -0.56 -4.91 3.17
C GLN A 231 -0.58 -3.45 2.70
N THR A 232 0.13 -3.15 1.62
CA THR A 232 0.22 -1.83 1.00
C THR A 232 -0.93 -1.50 0.06
N SER A 233 -1.85 -2.45 -0.14
CA SER A 233 -3.03 -2.24 -0.97
C SER A 233 -3.94 -1.16 -0.39
N VAL A 234 -4.57 -0.41 -1.30
CA VAL A 234 -5.62 0.57 -0.97
C VAL A 234 -7.02 0.01 -1.18
N ALA A 235 -7.14 -1.31 -1.41
CA ALA A 235 -8.41 -2.00 -1.30
C ALA A 235 -8.90 -1.96 0.15
N ASN A 236 -10.21 -1.84 0.34
CA ASN A 236 -10.81 -1.92 1.67
C ASN A 236 -11.50 -3.29 1.90
N PRO A 237 -11.68 -3.70 3.17
CA PRO A 237 -12.39 -4.93 3.52
C PRO A 237 -13.77 -5.12 2.89
N PHE A 238 -14.53 -4.03 2.70
CA PHE A 238 -15.84 -4.11 2.04
C PHE A 238 -15.73 -4.51 0.57
N ASP A 239 -14.76 -3.95 -0.17
CA ASP A 239 -14.51 -4.31 -1.56
C ASP A 239 -14.13 -5.78 -1.70
N LEU A 240 -13.30 -6.32 -0.78
CA LEU A 240 -12.95 -7.75 -0.77
C LEU A 240 -14.16 -8.63 -0.43
N ALA A 241 -14.92 -8.28 0.59
CA ALA A 241 -16.12 -9.02 0.96
C ALA A 241 -17.12 -9.05 -0.21
N ASN A 242 -17.30 -7.93 -0.91
CA ASN A 242 -18.14 -7.84 -2.10
C ASN A 242 -17.57 -8.66 -3.28
N ALA A 243 -16.26 -8.61 -3.52
CA ALA A 243 -15.61 -9.42 -4.55
C ALA A 243 -15.80 -10.93 -4.30
N SER A 244 -15.67 -11.38 -3.04
CA SER A 244 -15.90 -12.77 -2.65
C SER A 244 -17.33 -13.25 -2.88
N GLN A 245 -18.31 -12.36 -2.83
CA GLN A 245 -19.71 -12.70 -3.15
C GLN A 245 -19.93 -12.78 -4.66
N LEU A 246 -19.30 -11.88 -5.42
CA LEU A 246 -19.49 -11.77 -6.87
C LEU A 246 -18.70 -12.82 -7.66
N MET A 247 -17.65 -13.38 -7.06
CA MET A 247 -16.78 -14.42 -7.62
C MET A 247 -16.62 -15.55 -6.59
N SER A 248 -17.72 -16.24 -6.27
CA SER A 248 -17.80 -17.19 -5.14
C SER A 248 -16.86 -18.39 -5.22
N ASP A 249 -16.38 -18.72 -6.41
CA ASP A 249 -15.43 -19.83 -6.63
C ASP A 249 -13.99 -19.44 -6.28
N TYR A 250 -13.75 -18.16 -5.98
CA TYR A 250 -12.45 -17.58 -5.71
C TYR A 250 -12.39 -17.01 -4.28
N ASP A 251 -11.24 -17.17 -3.63
CA ASP A 251 -10.98 -16.54 -2.34
C ASP A 251 -10.33 -15.17 -2.52
N PHE A 252 -10.58 -14.27 -1.59
CA PHE A 252 -9.96 -12.95 -1.51
C PHE A 252 -9.42 -12.73 -0.10
N ALA A 253 -8.19 -12.24 0.01
CA ALA A 253 -7.58 -11.92 1.30
C ALA A 253 -6.58 -10.76 1.15
N PHE A 254 -6.35 -10.05 2.25
CA PHE A 254 -5.13 -9.28 2.40
C PHE A 254 -4.02 -10.14 2.99
N VAL A 255 -2.78 -9.74 2.73
CA VAL A 255 -1.66 -10.15 3.55
C VAL A 255 -1.84 -9.58 4.95
N ASN A 256 -1.81 -10.45 5.94
CA ASN A 256 -1.85 -10.04 7.34
C ASN A 256 -0.45 -9.76 7.87
N ASN A 257 0.49 -10.68 7.64
CA ASN A 257 1.88 -10.55 8.06
C ASN A 257 2.81 -11.04 6.93
N GLU A 258 3.58 -10.12 6.34
CA GLU A 258 4.49 -10.43 5.22
C GLU A 258 5.70 -11.28 5.63
N ASP A 259 6.13 -11.25 6.90
CA ASP A 259 7.28 -12.04 7.38
C ASP A 259 6.99 -13.54 7.37
N ASN A 260 5.71 -13.93 7.39
CA ASN A 260 5.27 -15.32 7.32
C ASN A 260 5.12 -15.83 5.87
N TRP A 261 5.33 -14.97 4.87
CA TRP A 261 5.32 -15.35 3.46
C TRP A 261 6.72 -15.72 2.95
N PRO A 262 6.80 -16.54 1.88
CA PRO A 262 8.07 -16.82 1.22
C PRO A 262 8.73 -15.52 0.71
N GLN A 263 10.04 -15.37 0.95
CA GLN A 263 10.81 -14.19 0.55
C GLN A 263 10.84 -13.95 -0.98
N GLU A 264 10.53 -14.97 -1.77
CA GLU A 264 10.45 -14.90 -3.23
C GLU A 264 9.19 -14.17 -3.75
N ILE A 265 8.21 -13.90 -2.88
CA ILE A 265 7.04 -13.09 -3.21
C ILE A 265 7.40 -11.62 -3.17
N TYR A 266 7.13 -10.92 -4.27
CA TYR A 266 7.39 -9.50 -4.40
C TYR A 266 6.06 -8.74 -4.41
N PHE A 267 5.72 -8.13 -3.28
CA PHE A 267 4.41 -7.52 -3.03
C PHE A 267 4.12 -6.22 -3.79
N HIS A 268 4.94 -5.82 -4.78
CA HIS A 268 4.80 -4.57 -5.54
C HIS A 268 4.77 -4.76 -7.06
N HIS A 269 4.41 -5.95 -7.53
CA HIS A 269 4.19 -6.23 -8.94
C HIS A 269 2.87 -6.94 -9.12
N TYR A 270 2.02 -6.41 -10.00
CA TYR A 270 0.65 -6.86 -10.16
C TYR A 270 0.26 -7.01 -11.64
N PRO A 271 -0.59 -7.98 -11.99
CA PRO A 271 -0.87 -9.19 -11.22
C PRO A 271 0.32 -10.17 -11.33
N VAL A 272 0.52 -11.02 -10.32
CA VAL A 272 1.50 -12.13 -10.41
C VAL A 272 0.90 -13.38 -9.80
N PHE A 273 0.96 -14.48 -10.53
CA PHE A 273 0.53 -15.80 -10.10
C PHE A 273 1.70 -16.51 -9.43
N TYR A 274 1.53 -16.96 -8.19
CA TYR A 274 2.49 -17.70 -7.40
C TYR A 274 1.92 -19.09 -7.08
N PHE A 275 2.69 -20.13 -7.40
CA PHE A 275 2.37 -21.51 -7.06
C PHE A 275 3.14 -21.89 -5.80
N LEU A 276 2.43 -22.13 -4.70
CA LEU A 276 3.01 -22.35 -3.38
C LEU A 276 2.77 -23.77 -2.88
N HIS A 277 3.77 -24.36 -2.23
CA HIS A 277 3.64 -25.61 -1.49
C HIS A 277 4.63 -25.61 -0.33
N GLU A 278 4.21 -26.02 0.88
CA GLU A 278 5.05 -26.00 2.09
C GLU A 278 5.77 -24.65 2.32
N ASN A 279 5.04 -23.54 2.13
CA ASN A 279 5.56 -22.17 2.24
C ASN A 279 6.79 -21.89 1.35
N LYS A 280 6.81 -22.45 0.14
CA LYS A 280 7.82 -22.16 -0.88
C LYS A 280 7.16 -21.82 -2.20
N VAL A 281 7.75 -20.86 -2.92
CA VAL A 281 7.39 -20.57 -4.32
C VAL A 281 8.01 -21.63 -5.22
N LEU A 282 7.17 -22.44 -5.87
CA LEU A 282 7.61 -23.41 -6.86
C LEU A 282 7.77 -22.76 -8.24
N GLU A 283 6.82 -21.91 -8.60
CA GLU A 283 6.81 -21.19 -9.87
C GLU A 283 6.07 -19.86 -9.74
N ARG A 284 6.38 -18.92 -10.64
CA ARG A 284 5.64 -17.67 -10.77
C ARG A 284 5.38 -17.32 -12.23
N ILE A 285 4.21 -16.75 -12.51
CA ILE A 285 3.84 -16.24 -13.83
C ILE A 285 3.45 -14.76 -13.67
N PRO A 286 4.25 -13.81 -14.22
CA PRO A 286 3.94 -12.39 -14.11
C PRO A 286 2.95 -11.91 -15.18
N GLY A 287 2.09 -10.97 -14.78
CA GLY A 287 1.25 -10.17 -15.66
C GLY A 287 -0.03 -10.84 -16.14
N TRP A 288 -0.87 -10.01 -16.77
CA TRP A 288 -2.09 -10.44 -17.45
C TRP A 288 -2.21 -9.71 -18.81
N PRO A 289 -1.89 -10.40 -19.94
CA PRO A 289 -1.90 -9.81 -21.27
C PRO A 289 -3.34 -9.61 -21.80
N LEU A 290 -3.45 -9.05 -23.00
CA LEU A 290 -4.73 -8.87 -23.70
C LEU A 290 -5.28 -10.16 -24.32
N GLU A 291 -4.48 -11.22 -24.41
CA GLU A 291 -4.89 -12.55 -24.85
C GLU A 291 -5.09 -13.44 -23.60
N PRO A 292 -6.25 -13.34 -22.92
CA PRO A 292 -6.47 -13.99 -21.62
C PRO A 292 -6.43 -15.52 -21.71
N GLU A 293 -6.85 -16.11 -22.82
CA GLU A 293 -6.95 -17.57 -22.97
C GLU A 293 -5.57 -18.23 -22.98
N ALA A 294 -4.57 -17.59 -23.61
CA ALA A 294 -3.20 -18.10 -23.64
C ALA A 294 -2.58 -18.08 -22.23
N GLN A 295 -2.81 -17.00 -21.47
CA GLN A 295 -2.31 -16.87 -20.11
C GLN A 295 -3.03 -17.82 -19.14
N ALA A 296 -4.36 -17.93 -19.25
CA ALA A 296 -5.15 -18.88 -18.47
C ALA A 296 -4.72 -20.33 -18.75
N LYS A 297 -4.49 -20.69 -20.01
CA LYS A 297 -3.97 -21.99 -20.39
C LYS A 297 -2.60 -22.26 -19.76
N LEU A 298 -1.69 -21.29 -19.76
CA LEU A 298 -0.38 -21.43 -19.12
C LEU A 298 -0.53 -21.68 -17.61
N VAL A 299 -1.37 -20.91 -16.93
CA VAL A 299 -1.65 -21.08 -15.49
C VAL A 299 -2.22 -22.49 -15.21
N ASN A 300 -3.23 -22.91 -15.97
CA ASN A 300 -3.86 -24.23 -15.84
C ASN A 300 -2.88 -25.39 -16.09
N ASP A 301 -2.04 -25.28 -17.13
CA ASP A 301 -1.06 -26.30 -17.48
C ASP A 301 0.07 -26.38 -16.44
N THR A 302 0.52 -25.24 -15.90
CA THR A 302 1.49 -25.19 -14.80
C THR A 302 0.91 -25.81 -13.54
N TYR A 303 -0.32 -25.46 -13.15
CA TYR A 303 -0.98 -26.05 -11.97
C TYR A 303 -1.06 -27.58 -12.07
N GLY A 304 -1.61 -28.11 -13.16
CA GLY A 304 -1.76 -29.55 -13.36
C GLY A 304 -0.44 -30.31 -13.52
N ARG A 305 0.64 -29.64 -13.95
CA ARG A 305 1.99 -30.22 -13.90
C ARG A 305 2.50 -30.31 -12.46
N LEU A 306 2.41 -29.22 -11.69
CA LEU A 306 2.89 -29.18 -10.30
C LEU A 306 2.12 -30.14 -9.40
N GLN A 307 0.79 -30.28 -9.55
CA GLN A 307 0.02 -31.28 -8.81
C GLN A 307 0.54 -32.71 -9.05
N ARG A 308 0.89 -33.06 -10.30
CA ARG A 308 1.46 -34.37 -10.62
C ARG A 308 2.86 -34.56 -10.03
N GLU A 309 3.70 -33.53 -10.08
CA GLU A 309 5.04 -33.56 -9.47
C GLU A 309 4.99 -33.75 -7.95
N LEU A 310 3.97 -33.18 -7.30
CA LEU A 310 3.74 -33.27 -5.85
C LEU A 310 2.93 -34.51 -5.42
N ASN A 311 2.45 -35.34 -6.35
CA ASN A 311 1.50 -36.43 -6.10
C ASN A 311 0.21 -35.97 -5.40
N GLN A 312 -0.29 -34.79 -5.76
CA GLN A 312 -1.51 -34.17 -5.24
C GLN A 312 -2.67 -34.18 -6.24
N THR A 313 -2.66 -35.10 -7.20
CA THR A 313 -3.81 -35.29 -8.08
C THR A 313 -4.98 -35.79 -7.24
N GLU A 314 -6.11 -35.07 -7.31
CA GLU A 314 -7.38 -35.59 -6.80
C GLU A 314 -7.70 -36.91 -7.52
N ASP A 315 -8.07 -37.93 -6.75
CA ASP A 315 -8.73 -39.15 -7.25
C ASP A 315 -10.11 -38.81 -7.82
#